data_AF-A0A5C7M6C3-F1
#
_entry.id   AF-A0A5C7M6C3-F1
#
_cell.length_a   1.000
_cell.length_b   1.000
_cell.length_c   1.000
_cell.angle_alpha   90.00
_cell.angle_beta   90.00
_cell.angle_gamma   90.00
#
_symmetry.space_group_name_H-M   'P 1'
#
loop_
_entity.id
_entity.type
_entity.pdbx_description
1 polymer ?
#
loop_
_entity_poly.entity_id
_entity_poly.type
_entity_poly.pdbx_seq_one_letter_code
_entity_poly.pdbx_strand_id
1 'polypeptide(L)'
;MNLPVKEGVEFRPIPGFDGYAASSEGDIWTCRYTRTGPNNKIEYRSTWYKLKPLNGEYLRVHVWDDKGRLKRRIHILVAAAYLGPKPEGMIVRHLNDRSYDNRPSNLAYGTHKD
;
A
#
# COMPACT_ATOMS: atom_id res chain seq x y z
N MET A 1 -14.67 -1.82 9.00
CA MET A 1 -13.48 -2.69 9.16
C MET A 1 -12.54 -2.01 10.13
N ASN A 2 -12.07 -2.69 11.16
CA ASN A 2 -10.98 -2.18 11.98
C ASN A 2 -9.66 -2.43 11.25
N LEU A 3 -8.67 -1.56 11.45
CA LEU A 3 -7.32 -1.74 10.91
C LEU A 3 -6.63 -2.94 11.57
N PRO A 4 -5.56 -3.50 10.95
CA PRO A 4 -4.75 -4.52 11.60
C PRO A 4 -4.21 -4.04 12.96
N VAL A 5 -4.03 -4.97 13.88
CA VAL A 5 -3.35 -4.72 15.16
C VAL A 5 -2.11 -5.59 15.21
N LYS A 6 -0.95 -4.97 15.34
CA LYS A 6 0.36 -5.60 15.55
C LYS A 6 1.17 -4.70 16.48
N GLU A 7 1.75 -5.28 17.53
CA GLU A 7 2.53 -4.52 18.52
C GLU A 7 3.67 -3.73 17.86
N GLY A 8 3.83 -2.47 18.23
CA GLY A 8 4.85 -1.57 17.70
C GLY A 8 4.67 -1.13 16.25
N VAL A 9 3.55 -1.50 15.59
CA VAL A 9 3.30 -1.19 14.19
C VAL A 9 2.01 -0.40 14.04
N GLU A 10 2.13 0.78 13.47
CA GLU A 10 0.96 1.59 13.09
C GLU A 10 0.46 1.16 11.73
N PHE A 11 -0.85 1.30 11.51
CA PHE A 11 -1.49 1.05 10.24
C PHE A 11 -2.31 2.25 9.82
N ARG A 12 -2.30 2.56 8.52
CA ARG A 12 -3.17 3.58 7.93
C ARG A 12 -3.91 3.00 6.72
N PRO A 13 -5.19 3.35 6.52
CA PRO A 13 -5.91 2.95 5.32
C PRO A 13 -5.24 3.55 4.08
N ILE A 14 -5.28 2.83 2.96
CA ILE A 14 -4.74 3.34 1.70
C ILE A 14 -5.86 4.04 0.94
N PRO A 15 -5.77 5.36 0.67
CA PRO A 15 -6.82 6.08 -0.05
C PRO A 15 -7.12 5.45 -1.41
N GLY A 16 -8.41 5.23 -1.69
CA GLY A 16 -8.90 4.63 -2.95
C GLY A 16 -8.83 3.10 -3.02
N PHE A 17 -8.41 2.41 -1.95
CA PHE A 17 -8.28 0.96 -1.92
C PHE A 17 -8.92 0.36 -0.66
N ASP A 18 -10.22 0.08 -0.71
CA ASP A 18 -10.96 -0.49 0.41
C ASP A 18 -10.44 -1.89 0.80
N GLY A 19 -10.29 -2.10 2.11
CA GLY A 19 -9.74 -3.34 2.66
C GLY A 19 -8.23 -3.49 2.47
N TYR A 20 -7.52 -2.39 2.19
CA TYR A 20 -6.05 -2.33 2.17
C TYR A 20 -5.52 -1.29 3.16
N ALA A 21 -4.40 -1.61 3.81
CA ALA A 21 -3.74 -0.75 4.78
C ALA A 21 -2.21 -0.81 4.60
N ALA A 22 -1.53 0.28 4.89
CA ALA A 22 -0.07 0.37 4.91
C ALA A 22 0.46 0.38 6.35
N SER A 23 1.49 -0.42 6.63
CA SER A 23 2.15 -0.44 7.94
C SER A 23 3.26 0.61 8.07
N SER A 24 3.61 1.00 9.29
CA SER A 24 4.77 1.85 9.56
C SER A 24 6.11 1.19 9.21
N GLU A 25 6.13 -0.13 9.03
CA GLU A 25 7.27 -0.91 8.53
C GLU A 25 7.40 -0.85 6.99
N GLY A 26 6.44 -0.25 6.28
CA GLY A 26 6.47 -0.10 4.82
C GLY A 26 5.85 -1.27 4.05
N ASP A 27 4.98 -2.07 4.68
CA ASP A 27 4.31 -3.20 4.06
C ASP A 27 2.84 -2.91 3.73
N ILE A 28 2.29 -3.66 2.78
CA ILE A 28 0.87 -3.60 2.43
C ILE A 28 0.14 -4.80 3.03
N TRP A 29 -0.96 -4.53 3.71
CA TRP A 29 -1.83 -5.50 4.33
C TRP A 29 -3.21 -5.43 3.70
N THR A 30 -3.92 -6.56 3.69
CA THR A 30 -5.30 -6.59 3.22
C THR A 30 -6.15 -7.55 4.04
N CYS A 31 -7.42 -7.23 4.15
CA CYS A 31 -8.48 -8.15 4.60
C CYS A 31 -9.45 -8.50 3.47
N ARG A 32 -9.27 -7.89 2.29
CA ARG A 32 -10.12 -8.11 1.12
C ARG A 32 -9.88 -9.51 0.57
N TYR A 33 -10.95 -10.26 0.36
CA TYR A 33 -10.90 -11.54 -0.33
C TYR A 33 -12.07 -11.65 -1.31
N THR A 34 -11.87 -12.37 -2.41
CA THR A 34 -12.94 -12.67 -3.35
C THR A 34 -13.46 -14.06 -3.04
N ARG A 35 -14.77 -14.20 -2.83
CA ARG A 35 -15.41 -15.50 -2.75
C ARG A 35 -15.73 -15.97 -4.17
N THR A 36 -15.03 -17.00 -4.63
CA THR A 36 -15.25 -17.57 -5.97
C THR A 36 -16.64 -18.20 -6.05
N GLY A 37 -17.40 -17.82 -7.07
CA GLY A 37 -18.74 -18.31 -7.35
C GLY A 37 -19.29 -17.66 -8.62
N PRO A 38 -20.52 -17.97 -9.04
CA PRO A 38 -21.09 -17.49 -10.31
C PRO A 38 -21.00 -15.96 -10.50
N ASN A 39 -21.03 -15.20 -9.40
CA ASN A 39 -21.04 -13.74 -9.40
C ASN A 39 -19.82 -13.09 -8.73
N ASN A 40 -18.74 -13.83 -8.44
CA ASN A 40 -17.51 -13.37 -7.77
C ASN A 40 -17.73 -12.18 -6.81
N LYS A 41 -18.13 -12.45 -5.56
CA LYS A 41 -18.43 -11.39 -4.59
C LYS A 41 -17.17 -10.94 -3.87
N ILE A 42 -16.98 -9.62 -3.77
CA ILE A 42 -15.95 -9.01 -2.92
C ILE A 42 -16.44 -9.05 -1.48
N GLU A 43 -15.62 -9.59 -0.59
CA GLU A 43 -15.89 -9.63 0.85
C GLU A 43 -14.63 -9.22 1.63
N TYR A 44 -14.82 -8.89 2.91
CA TYR A 44 -13.74 -8.44 3.80
C TYR A 44 -13.71 -9.33 5.04
N ARG A 45 -12.54 -9.88 5.35
CA ARG A 45 -12.32 -10.69 6.55
C ARG A 45 -12.16 -9.79 7.77
N SER A 46 -12.39 -10.35 8.95
CA SER A 46 -11.96 -9.73 10.21
C SER A 46 -10.43 -9.78 10.37
N THR A 47 -9.77 -10.75 9.75
CA THR A 47 -8.32 -10.93 9.79
C THR A 47 -7.64 -10.22 8.62
N TRP A 48 -6.48 -9.63 8.92
CA TRP A 48 -5.63 -8.99 7.95
C TRP A 48 -4.39 -9.82 7.70
N TYR A 49 -3.88 -9.78 6.47
CA TYR A 49 -2.64 -10.45 6.10
C TYR A 49 -1.73 -9.53 5.30
N LYS A 50 -0.43 -9.65 5.56
CA LYS A 50 0.62 -9.00 4.79
C LYS A 50 0.68 -9.58 3.38
N LEU A 51 0.59 -8.73 2.36
CA LEU A 51 0.79 -9.12 0.97
C LEU A 51 2.27 -9.44 0.73
N LYS A 52 2.52 -10.49 -0.07
CA LYS A 52 3.86 -10.80 -0.56
C LYS A 52 4.21 -9.85 -1.71
N PRO A 53 5.30 -9.07 -1.61
CA PRO A 53 5.75 -8.24 -2.71
C PRO A 53 6.14 -9.07 -3.94
N LEU A 54 5.90 -8.51 -5.11
CA LEU A 54 6.50 -8.92 -6.36
C LEU A 54 7.84 -8.20 -6.53
N ASN A 55 8.84 -8.93 -7.00
CA ASN A 55 10.17 -8.40 -7.28
C ASN A 55 10.18 -7.45 -8.49
N GLY A 56 11.17 -6.58 -8.51
CA GLY A 56 11.45 -5.58 -9.53
C GLY A 56 12.35 -4.49 -8.97
N GLU A 57 12.73 -3.52 -9.79
CA GLU A 57 13.50 -2.35 -9.36
C GLU A 57 12.84 -1.65 -8.14
N TYR A 58 11.50 -1.58 -8.14
CA TYR A 58 10.69 -1.20 -6.99
C TYR A 58 9.74 -2.32 -6.64
N LEU A 59 9.57 -2.59 -5.33
CA LEU A 59 8.62 -3.59 -4.85
C LEU A 59 7.18 -3.23 -5.24
N ARG A 60 6.41 -4.24 -5.64
CA ARG A 60 5.04 -4.07 -6.15
C ARG A 60 4.07 -5.06 -5.51
N VAL A 61 2.80 -4.72 -5.48
CA VAL A 61 1.70 -5.62 -5.09
C VAL A 61 0.54 -5.51 -6.05
N HIS A 62 -0.32 -6.53 -6.05
CA HIS A 62 -1.63 -6.42 -6.66
C HIS A 62 -2.64 -5.92 -5.63
N VAL A 63 -3.29 -4.82 -5.95
CA VAL A 63 -4.42 -4.27 -5.20
C VAL A 63 -5.63 -4.22 -6.12
N TRP A 64 -6.81 -4.01 -5.53
CA TRP A 64 -8.03 -3.87 -6.29
C TRP A 64 -8.75 -2.61 -5.87
N ASP A 65 -9.20 -1.84 -6.84
CA ASP A 65 -10.17 -0.75 -6.67
C ASP A 65 -11.54 -1.19 -7.20
N ASP A 66 -12.44 -0.21 -7.36
CA ASP A 66 -13.77 -0.37 -7.96
C ASP A 66 -13.71 -0.78 -9.44
N LYS A 67 -12.63 -0.41 -10.15
CA LYS A 67 -12.44 -0.68 -11.59
C LYS A 67 -11.74 -2.00 -11.87
N GLY A 68 -11.06 -2.58 -10.88
CA GLY A 68 -10.52 -3.93 -10.95
C GLY A 68 -9.12 -4.07 -10.37
N ARG A 69 -8.39 -5.07 -10.86
CA ARG A 69 -7.06 -5.42 -10.36
C ARG A 69 -6.00 -4.50 -10.93
N LEU A 70 -5.21 -3.87 -10.05
CA LEU A 70 -4.10 -3.00 -10.40
C LEU A 70 -2.78 -3.54 -9.87
N LYS A 71 -1.70 -3.30 -10.61
CA LYS A 71 -0.32 -3.51 -10.13
C LYS A 71 0.24 -2.16 -9.67
N ARG A 72 0.50 -2.01 -8.37
CA ARG A 72 0.98 -0.75 -7.77
C ARG A 72 2.31 -0.94 -7.05
N ARG A 73 3.13 0.12 -7.03
CA ARG A 73 4.41 0.13 -6.30
C ARG A 73 4.14 0.38 -4.83
N ILE A 74 4.84 -0.35 -3.95
CA ILE A 74 4.60 -0.29 -2.50
C ILE A 74 4.87 1.11 -1.95
N HIS A 75 6.02 1.72 -2.28
CA HIS A 75 6.33 3.08 -1.80
C HIS A 75 5.25 4.12 -2.14
N ILE A 76 4.58 4.01 -3.29
CA ILE A 76 3.50 4.94 -3.67
C ILE A 76 2.30 4.77 -2.73
N LEU A 77 1.92 3.52 -2.45
CA LEU A 77 0.80 3.20 -1.57
C LEU A 77 1.09 3.62 -0.12
N VAL A 78 2.31 3.38 0.36
CA VAL A 78 2.73 3.80 1.70
C VAL A 78 2.78 5.33 1.80
N ALA A 79 3.37 6.01 0.82
CA ALA A 79 3.39 7.48 0.79
C ALA A 79 1.98 8.06 0.79
N ALA A 80 1.06 7.54 -0.03
CA ALA A 80 -0.33 8.01 -0.04
C ALA A 80 -1.04 7.84 1.32
N ALA A 81 -0.73 6.78 2.07
CA ALA A 81 -1.34 6.52 3.38
C ALA A 81 -0.75 7.39 4.51
N TYR A 82 0.55 7.72 4.46
CA TYR A 82 1.25 8.41 5.55
C TYR A 82 1.56 9.88 5.28
N LEU A 83 1.88 10.23 4.03
CA LEU A 83 2.24 11.60 3.62
C LEU A 83 1.04 12.36 3.06
N GLY A 84 -0.06 11.67 2.74
CA GLY A 84 -1.29 12.27 2.22
C GLY A 84 -1.32 12.37 0.69
N PRO A 85 -2.11 13.30 0.12
CA PRO A 85 -2.20 13.48 -1.32
C PRO A 85 -0.85 13.86 -1.92
N LYS A 86 -0.45 13.16 -3.00
CA LYS A 86 0.75 13.50 -3.76
C LYS A 86 0.54 14.87 -4.43
N PRO A 87 1.38 15.88 -4.15
CA PRO A 87 1.28 17.16 -4.84
C PRO A 87 1.45 17.02 -6.35
N GLU A 88 0.89 17.97 -7.09
CA GLU A 88 1.04 18.03 -8.54
C GLU A 88 2.52 18.18 -8.92
N GLY A 89 2.92 17.51 -10.01
CA GLY A 89 4.32 17.52 -10.49
C GLY A 89 5.32 16.73 -9.63
N MET A 90 4.93 16.25 -8.44
CA MET A 90 5.85 15.51 -7.56
C MET A 90 5.82 13.99 -7.78
N ILE A 91 6.92 13.35 -7.42
CA ILE A 91 7.13 11.91 -7.33
C ILE A 91 7.39 11.50 -5.87
N VAL A 92 7.23 10.21 -5.56
CA VAL A 92 7.68 9.65 -4.29
C VAL A 92 9.14 9.22 -4.45
N ARG A 93 9.98 9.62 -3.50
CA ARG A 93 11.42 9.31 -3.46
C ARG A 93 11.78 8.55 -2.20
N HIS A 94 12.86 7.77 -2.28
CA HIS A 94 13.50 7.11 -1.16
C HIS A 94 14.68 7.98 -0.70
N LEU A 95 14.70 8.38 0.58
CA LEU A 95 15.74 9.27 1.11
C LEU A 95 17.12 8.60 1.20
N ASN A 96 17.16 7.28 1.24
CA ASN A 96 18.37 6.48 1.33
C ASN A 96 18.76 5.75 0.04
N ASP A 97 18.11 6.10 -1.09
CA ASP A 97 18.30 5.46 -2.41
C ASP A 97 18.07 3.93 -2.43
N ARG A 98 17.42 3.36 -1.40
CA ARG A 98 17.10 1.93 -1.33
C ARG A 98 15.63 1.72 -1.66
N SER A 99 15.36 1.29 -2.89
CA SER A 99 14.01 1.08 -3.42
C SER A 99 13.16 0.03 -2.68
N TYR A 100 13.79 -0.81 -1.85
CA TYR A 100 13.13 -1.81 -1.00
C TYR A 100 12.75 -1.28 0.39
N ASP A 101 13.32 -0.15 0.83
CA ASP A 101 13.04 0.45 2.13
C ASP A 101 11.85 1.40 2.05
N ASN A 102 10.65 0.82 2.08
CA ASN A 102 9.40 1.57 1.91
C ASN A 102 8.84 2.15 3.21
N ARG A 103 9.63 2.23 4.28
CA ARG A 103 9.16 2.81 5.55
C ARG A 103 8.75 4.27 5.33
N PRO A 104 7.63 4.77 5.89
CA PRO A 104 7.17 6.14 5.68
C PRO A 104 8.23 7.19 6.00
N SER A 105 9.04 6.96 7.03
CA SER A 105 10.14 7.85 7.43
C SER A 105 11.27 7.95 6.40
N ASN A 106 11.33 7.01 5.44
CA ASN A 106 12.30 7.00 4.34
C ASN A 106 11.68 7.49 3.02
N LEU A 107 10.40 7.91 3.02
CA LEU A 107 9.71 8.37 1.83
C LEU A 107 9.42 9.87 1.89
N ALA A 108 9.57 10.54 0.76
CA ALA A 108 9.23 11.95 0.61
C ALA A 108 8.63 12.25 -0.77
N TYR A 109 7.82 13.30 -0.84
CA TYR A 109 7.46 13.89 -2.13
C TYR A 109 8.54 14.86 -2.58
N GLY A 110 8.88 14.83 -3.87
CA GLY A 110 9.86 15.73 -4.48
C GLY A 110 9.84 15.65 -5.99
N THR A 111 10.87 16.17 -6.62
CA THR A 111 11.10 16.18 -8.06
C THR A 111 12.28 15.28 -8.41
N HIS A 112 12.56 15.13 -9.71
CA HIS A 112 13.76 14.42 -10.18
C HIS A 112 15.08 15.18 -9.90
N LYS A 113 15.00 16.46 -9.49
CA LYS A 113 16.18 17.30 -9.22
C LYS A 113 16.59 17.32 -7.75
N ASP A 114 15.66 16.94 -6.86
CA ASP A 114 15.94 16.74 -5.44
C ASP A 114 16.73 15.44 -5.24
#